data_AF-A0A3S8WPT5-F1
#
_entry.id   AF-A0A3S8WPT5-F1
#
_cell.length_a   1.000
_cell.length_b   1.000
_cell.length_c   1.000
_cell.angle_alpha   90.00
_cell.angle_beta   90.00
_cell.angle_gamma   90.00
#
_symmetry.space_group_name_H-M   'P 1'
#
loop_
_entity.id
_entity.type
_entity.pdbx_description
1 polymer ?
#
loop_
_entity_poly.entity_id
_entity_poly.type
_entity_poly.pdbx_seq_one_letter_code
_entity_poly.pdbx_strand_id
1 'polypeptide(L)'
;MKPTDEPDDDYSATVLASHWIQRPEEDTASTPTATAYDGGVRPDRVEGSVLRFGPGVREALAHRTGGTPLPPPGPPRRPGLRRHALPALVILVALALLAWQRLGGPLTVEAATVTASPATVGCDGTADLVGTVTTNGRPGTLAYRWIRSDGTESGVLREELARGQREARLRLLWTFEGTGRYEATAELRIQSPSARTSTTRFTYDCS
;
A
#
# COMPACT_ATOMS: atom_id res chain seq x y z
N MET A 1 -42.51 35.81 11.90
CA MET A 1 -41.62 36.62 11.03
C MET A 1 -40.28 35.92 10.99
N LYS A 2 -39.99 35.20 9.91
CA LYS A 2 -38.68 34.61 9.65
C LYS A 2 -37.86 35.65 8.88
N PRO A 3 -36.59 35.86 9.26
CA PRO A 3 -35.57 36.15 8.24
C PRO A 3 -34.55 35.01 8.19
N THR A 4 -34.27 34.66 6.96
CA THR A 4 -33.20 33.83 6.42
C THR A 4 -31.87 34.56 6.43
N ASP A 5 -30.78 33.85 6.76
CA ASP A 5 -29.40 34.03 6.25
C ASP A 5 -28.80 32.61 6.31
N GLU A 6 -28.75 31.89 5.20
CA GLU A 6 -27.67 31.85 4.19
C GLU A 6 -26.44 31.07 4.71
N PRO A 7 -26.12 29.89 4.15
CA PRO A 7 -24.91 29.15 4.49
C PRO A 7 -23.69 29.73 3.76
N ASP A 8 -22.62 30.00 4.51
CA ASP A 8 -21.29 30.28 3.96
C ASP A 8 -20.76 29.03 3.23
N ASP A 9 -21.06 28.96 1.94
CA ASP A 9 -20.50 28.03 0.97
C ASP A 9 -19.11 28.53 0.53
N ASP A 10 -18.10 28.41 1.39
CA ASP A 10 -16.71 28.74 1.00
C ASP A 10 -15.71 27.72 1.57
N TYR A 11 -15.88 26.45 1.19
CA TYR A 11 -14.86 25.41 1.31
C TYR A 11 -14.34 25.03 -0.07
N SER A 12 -13.45 25.88 -0.59
CA SER A 12 -12.63 25.62 -1.77
C SER A 12 -11.56 24.57 -1.47
N ALA A 13 -11.88 23.29 -1.67
CA ALA A 13 -10.90 22.20 -1.63
C ALA A 13 -10.41 21.85 -3.05
N THR A 14 -9.31 22.48 -3.45
CA THR A 14 -8.32 21.99 -4.43
C THR A 14 -8.86 21.38 -5.74
N VAL A 15 -9.06 22.25 -6.73
CA VAL A 15 -8.93 21.91 -8.15
C VAL A 15 -7.46 21.53 -8.38
N LEU A 16 -7.14 20.24 -8.29
CA LEU A 16 -5.85 19.71 -8.75
C LEU A 16 -5.81 19.78 -10.27
N ALA A 17 -5.23 20.88 -10.76
CA ALA A 17 -4.89 21.12 -12.14
C ALA A 17 -4.16 19.92 -12.77
N SER A 18 -4.83 19.26 -13.72
CA SER A 18 -4.23 18.38 -14.72
C SER A 18 -3.33 19.19 -15.65
N HIS A 19 -2.04 19.31 -15.32
CA HIS A 19 -1.07 20.04 -16.14
C HIS A 19 0.26 19.30 -16.37
N TRP A 20 0.33 17.99 -16.16
CA TRP A 20 1.54 17.21 -16.45
C TRP A 20 1.30 16.25 -17.61
N ILE A 21 1.57 16.74 -18.82
CA ILE A 21 2.13 16.06 -19.99
C ILE A 21 2.02 17.08 -21.14
N GLN A 22 2.97 18.00 -21.16
CA GLN A 22 3.29 18.78 -22.35
C GLN A 22 4.53 18.14 -22.97
N ARG A 23 4.27 17.37 -24.03
CA ARG A 23 5.29 16.93 -24.97
C ARG A 23 5.64 18.15 -25.82
N PRO A 24 6.90 18.60 -25.92
CA PRO A 24 7.22 19.65 -26.88
C PRO A 24 6.97 19.11 -28.29
N GLU A 25 6.08 19.81 -29.00
CA GLU A 25 5.89 19.75 -30.44
C GLU A 25 7.14 20.36 -31.09
N GLU A 26 7.94 19.55 -31.78
CA GLU A 26 8.89 20.06 -32.76
C GLU A 26 8.18 20.03 -34.12
N ASP A 27 7.52 21.13 -34.45
CA ASP A 27 7.06 21.39 -35.80
C ASP A 27 7.74 22.64 -36.37
N THR A 28 8.23 22.46 -37.59
CA THR A 28 8.38 23.48 -38.64
C THR A 28 9.78 24.06 -38.91
N ALA A 29 10.56 23.27 -39.65
CA ALA A 29 10.87 23.43 -41.08
C ALA A 29 11.75 24.60 -41.64
N SER A 30 12.51 24.17 -42.66
CA SER A 30 12.98 24.89 -43.87
C SER A 30 14.39 25.53 -43.75
N THR A 31 15.35 25.35 -44.67
CA THR A 31 15.28 25.21 -46.14
C THR A 31 16.60 24.62 -46.71
N PRO A 32 16.57 23.87 -47.83
CA PRO A 32 17.72 23.47 -48.63
C PRO A 32 18.02 24.48 -49.76
N THR A 33 19.28 24.73 -50.13
CA THR A 33 19.61 25.23 -51.48
C THR A 33 21.04 24.88 -51.90
N ALA A 34 21.16 24.34 -53.11
CA ALA A 34 22.35 24.30 -53.96
C ALA A 34 22.96 25.71 -54.13
N THR A 35 24.20 25.95 -54.57
CA THR A 35 24.79 25.62 -55.87
C THR A 35 26.17 26.28 -55.88
N ALA A 36 27.19 25.64 -56.45
CA ALA A 36 28.32 26.35 -57.06
C ALA A 36 28.99 25.42 -58.07
N TYR A 37 28.81 25.75 -59.36
CA TYR A 37 29.80 25.82 -60.46
C TYR A 37 30.98 24.85 -60.45
N ASP A 38 31.54 24.35 -61.54
CA ASP A 38 31.31 24.37 -62.99
C ASP A 38 32.56 23.63 -63.53
N GLY A 39 32.46 23.06 -64.72
CA GLY A 39 33.42 22.13 -65.32
C GLY A 39 34.85 22.66 -65.44
N GLY A 40 35.80 21.75 -65.22
CA GLY A 40 37.20 21.91 -65.56
C GLY A 40 37.78 20.59 -66.05
N VAL A 41 37.98 20.51 -67.36
CA VAL A 41 38.44 19.36 -68.16
C VAL A 41 39.80 18.78 -67.70
N ARG A 42 39.92 17.44 -67.64
CA ARG A 42 41.13 16.74 -68.13
C ARG A 42 40.86 15.25 -68.43
N PRO A 43 41.08 14.78 -69.69
CA PRO A 43 41.12 13.36 -69.99
C PRO A 43 42.55 12.83 -69.76
N ASP A 44 42.69 11.64 -69.18
CA ASP A 44 43.35 10.50 -69.85
C ASP A 44 43.30 9.26 -68.92
N ARG A 45 42.45 8.29 -69.26
CA ARG A 45 42.56 6.91 -68.77
C ARG A 45 41.90 6.01 -69.80
N VAL A 46 42.68 5.67 -70.81
CA VAL A 46 42.42 4.51 -71.66
C VAL A 46 43.34 3.37 -71.20
N GLU A 47 42.88 2.15 -71.45
CA GLU A 47 43.52 0.83 -71.27
C GLU A 47 43.19 0.18 -69.92
N GLY A 48 42.40 -0.89 -69.82
CA GLY A 48 41.80 -1.74 -70.83
C GLY A 48 41.63 -3.13 -70.22
N SER A 49 40.40 -3.58 -70.00
CA SER A 49 40.04 -5.02 -69.99
C SER A 49 38.52 -5.15 -69.89
N VAL A 50 37.86 -5.11 -71.05
CA VAL A 50 36.50 -5.63 -71.19
C VAL A 50 36.61 -7.15 -71.11
N LEU A 51 36.06 -7.76 -70.06
CA LEU A 51 35.71 -9.18 -70.07
C LEU A 51 34.18 -9.29 -70.01
N ARG A 52 33.61 -9.58 -71.18
CA ARG A 52 32.19 -9.91 -71.35
C ARG A 52 32.04 -11.40 -70.99
N PHE A 53 31.36 -11.68 -69.89
CA PHE A 53 30.95 -13.06 -69.58
C PHE A 53 29.72 -13.41 -70.43
N GLY A 54 29.88 -14.38 -71.34
CA GLY A 54 28.77 -14.99 -72.08
C GLY A 54 27.97 -15.97 -71.21
N PRO A 55 26.74 -16.33 -71.61
CA PRO A 55 25.81 -17.09 -70.79
C PRO A 55 26.17 -18.58 -70.75
N GLY A 56 26.53 -19.08 -69.55
CA GLY A 56 26.84 -20.49 -69.30
C GLY A 56 27.67 -20.70 -68.04
N VAL A 57 27.15 -20.36 -66.86
CA VAL A 57 27.79 -20.75 -65.59
C VAL A 57 27.21 -22.10 -65.16
N ARG A 58 27.96 -23.17 -65.40
CA ARG A 58 27.84 -24.43 -64.66
C ARG A 58 29.21 -24.93 -64.21
N GLU A 59 29.25 -25.27 -62.93
CA GLU A 59 30.11 -26.28 -62.30
C GLU A 59 31.63 -26.05 -62.36
N ALA A 60 32.19 -25.55 -61.26
CA ALA A 60 33.55 -25.90 -60.87
C ALA A 60 33.56 -26.25 -59.37
N LEU A 61 33.15 -27.49 -59.11
CA LEU A 61 33.50 -28.26 -57.93
C LEU A 61 35.04 -28.27 -57.79
N ALA A 62 35.59 -27.66 -56.75
CA ALA A 62 36.99 -27.86 -56.37
C ALA A 62 37.04 -28.43 -54.95
N HIS A 63 37.16 -29.75 -54.91
CA HIS A 63 37.53 -30.52 -53.74
C HIS A 63 38.80 -29.94 -53.11
N ARG A 64 38.74 -29.60 -51.83
CA ARG A 64 39.94 -29.38 -51.01
C ARG A 64 39.96 -30.43 -49.90
N THR A 65 40.75 -31.47 -50.12
CA THR A 65 41.04 -32.55 -49.19
C THR A 65 42.11 -32.14 -48.17
N GLY A 66 41.84 -32.37 -46.89
CA GLY A 66 42.85 -32.65 -45.87
C GLY A 66 43.26 -31.49 -44.95
N GLY A 67 42.72 -31.46 -43.72
CA GLY A 67 43.39 -30.80 -42.59
C GLY A 67 42.49 -30.30 -41.46
N THR A 68 42.20 -31.17 -40.49
CA THR A 68 41.66 -30.91 -39.12
C THR A 68 40.14 -30.76 -38.98
N PRO A 69 39.45 -31.59 -38.16
CA PRO A 69 38.06 -31.35 -37.79
C PRO A 69 37.97 -30.07 -36.98
N LEU A 70 37.31 -29.05 -37.54
CA LEU A 70 36.91 -27.88 -36.78
C LEU A 70 35.89 -28.37 -35.72
N PRO A 71 36.10 -28.12 -34.41
CA PRO A 71 35.12 -28.51 -33.40
C PRO A 71 33.78 -27.84 -33.72
N PRO A 72 32.64 -28.52 -33.47
CA PRO A 72 31.32 -27.99 -33.80
C PRO A 72 31.13 -26.62 -33.12
N PRO A 73 30.45 -25.66 -33.76
CA PRO A 73 30.15 -24.38 -33.13
C PRO A 73 29.45 -24.64 -31.79
N GLY A 74 30.08 -24.22 -30.70
CA GLY A 74 29.53 -24.39 -29.36
C GLY A 74 28.12 -23.77 -29.30
N PRO A 75 27.19 -24.35 -28.51
CA PRO A 75 25.84 -23.82 -28.41
C PRO A 75 25.90 -22.34 -28.02
N PRO A 76 24.99 -21.48 -28.54
CA PRO A 76 24.99 -20.07 -28.22
C PRO A 76 24.90 -19.91 -26.70
N ARG A 77 25.95 -19.34 -26.09
CA ARG A 77 25.95 -18.99 -24.67
C ARG A 77 24.89 -17.92 -24.49
N ARG A 78 23.69 -18.34 -24.11
CA ARG A 78 22.57 -17.45 -23.79
C ARG A 78 23.12 -16.39 -22.82
N PRO A 79 23.10 -15.10 -23.16
CA PRO A 79 23.72 -14.07 -22.34
C PRO A 79 22.92 -13.93 -21.04
N GLY A 80 23.39 -14.66 -20.03
CA GLY A 80 23.32 -14.34 -18.62
C GLY A 80 22.00 -13.84 -18.07
N LEU A 81 20.93 -14.65 -18.11
CA LEU A 81 19.82 -14.46 -17.17
C LEU A 81 20.32 -14.45 -15.71
N ARG A 82 21.47 -15.12 -15.47
CA ARG A 82 22.21 -15.15 -14.20
C ARG A 82 22.70 -13.77 -13.71
N ARG A 83 22.93 -12.80 -14.59
CA ARG A 83 23.45 -11.48 -14.16
C ARG A 83 22.41 -10.63 -13.45
N HIS A 84 21.13 -10.93 -13.68
CA HIS A 84 20.01 -10.27 -13.00
C HIS A 84 19.45 -11.10 -11.84
N ALA A 85 19.99 -12.30 -11.59
CA ALA A 85 19.50 -13.17 -10.51
C ALA A 85 19.67 -12.55 -9.13
N LEU A 86 20.84 -11.92 -8.87
CA LEU A 86 21.10 -11.22 -7.61
C LEU A 86 20.20 -9.98 -7.40
N PRO A 87 20.14 -9.00 -8.32
CA PRO A 87 19.27 -7.84 -8.13
C PRO A 87 17.79 -8.23 -8.09
N ALA A 88 17.35 -9.21 -8.89
CA ALA A 88 15.98 -9.72 -8.82
C ALA A 88 15.69 -10.38 -7.46
N LEU A 89 16.62 -11.16 -6.90
CA LEU A 89 16.48 -11.74 -5.57
C LEU A 89 16.38 -10.65 -4.49
N VAL A 90 17.22 -9.61 -4.56
CA VAL A 90 17.17 -8.48 -3.61
C VAL A 90 15.83 -7.76 -3.68
N ILE A 91 15.33 -7.49 -4.89
CA ILE A 91 14.00 -6.88 -5.07
C ILE A 91 12.91 -7.79 -4.50
N LEU A 92 12.94 -9.10 -4.76
CA LEU A 92 11.99 -10.04 -4.21
C LEU A 92 12.02 -10.09 -2.68
N VAL A 93 13.20 -10.09 -2.07
CA VAL A 93 13.36 -10.04 -0.61
C VAL A 93 12.85 -8.70 -0.05
N ALA A 94 13.17 -7.58 -0.69
CA ALA A 94 12.67 -6.27 -0.27
C ALA A 94 11.14 -6.19 -0.38
N LEU A 95 10.55 -6.67 -1.48
CA LEU A 95 9.10 -6.75 -1.64
C LEU A 95 8.46 -7.69 -0.61
N ALA A 96 9.09 -8.83 -0.30
CA ALA A 96 8.62 -9.74 0.74
C ALA A 96 8.68 -9.09 2.14
N LEU A 97 9.75 -8.37 2.46
CA LEU A 97 9.88 -7.63 3.72
C LEU A 97 8.85 -6.50 3.82
N LEU A 98 8.67 -5.72 2.75
CA LEU A 98 7.66 -4.67 2.69
C LEU A 98 6.25 -5.25 2.80
N ALA A 99 5.96 -6.34 2.09
CA ALA A 99 4.70 -7.05 2.19
C ALA A 99 4.48 -7.55 3.63
N TRP A 100 5.49 -8.12 4.28
CA TRP A 100 5.39 -8.57 5.66
C TRP A 100 5.10 -7.43 6.64
N GLN A 101 5.77 -6.28 6.47
CA GLN A 101 5.54 -5.10 7.31
C GLN A 101 4.15 -4.47 7.07
N ARG A 102 3.66 -4.51 5.83
CA ARG A 102 2.40 -3.90 5.42
C ARG A 102 1.18 -4.80 5.66
N LEU A 103 1.30 -6.10 5.45
CA LEU A 103 0.23 -7.12 5.55
C LEU A 103 0.32 -7.97 6.81
N GLY A 104 1.14 -7.60 7.80
CA GLY A 104 1.38 -8.44 8.97
C GLY A 104 0.08 -8.99 9.63
N GLY A 105 0.21 -10.08 10.38
CA GLY A 105 -0.87 -10.89 10.97
C GLY A 105 -2.04 -10.18 11.70
N PRO A 106 -3.04 -10.94 12.19
CA PRO A 106 -4.30 -10.37 12.68
C PRO A 106 -4.16 -9.62 14.01
N LEU A 107 -5.07 -8.67 14.26
CA LEU A 107 -5.27 -8.04 15.57
C LEU A 107 -5.46 -9.12 16.64
N THR A 108 -4.79 -8.96 17.78
CA THR A 108 -4.91 -9.88 18.92
C THR A 108 -5.04 -9.07 20.20
N VAL A 109 -5.97 -9.48 21.07
CA VAL A 109 -6.14 -8.90 22.40
C VAL A 109 -5.26 -9.68 23.38
N GLU A 110 -4.35 -8.98 24.04
CA GLU A 110 -3.42 -9.53 25.02
C GLU A 110 -4.04 -9.53 26.41
N ALA A 111 -4.64 -8.40 26.81
CA ALA A 111 -5.26 -8.21 28.12
C ALA A 111 -6.46 -7.26 28.03
N ALA A 112 -7.35 -7.35 29.02
CA ALA A 112 -8.47 -6.43 29.19
C ALA A 112 -8.77 -6.23 30.67
N THR A 113 -8.75 -4.98 31.12
CA THR A 113 -9.00 -4.59 32.51
C THR A 113 -10.06 -3.51 32.54
N VAL A 114 -11.00 -3.61 33.46
CA VAL A 114 -12.04 -2.59 33.66
C VAL A 114 -11.81 -1.90 34.99
N THR A 115 -11.90 -0.58 35.00
CA THR A 115 -11.83 0.24 36.20
C THR A 115 -13.06 1.13 36.28
N ALA A 116 -13.58 1.33 37.49
CA ALA A 116 -14.65 2.29 37.77
C ALA A 116 -14.07 3.50 38.51
N SER A 117 -14.52 4.70 38.15
CA SER A 117 -14.12 5.95 38.80
C SER A 117 -15.32 6.89 38.91
N PRO A 118 -15.70 7.33 40.13
CA PRO A 118 -15.16 6.91 41.43
C PRO A 118 -15.54 5.46 41.80
N ALA A 119 -14.82 4.85 42.75
CA ALA A 119 -15.17 3.53 43.31
C ALA A 119 -16.43 3.57 44.21
N THR A 120 -16.79 4.76 44.69
CA THR A 120 -18.03 5.02 45.41
C THR A 120 -18.72 6.22 44.79
N VAL A 121 -19.94 6.03 44.31
CA VAL A 121 -20.77 7.05 43.68
C VAL A 121 -21.79 7.56 44.69
N GLY A 122 -21.85 8.88 44.88
CA GLY A 122 -22.84 9.53 45.75
C GLY A 122 -24.17 9.79 45.04
N CYS A 123 -25.09 10.44 45.74
CA CYS A 123 -26.41 10.82 45.23
C CYS A 123 -26.36 11.49 43.85
N ASP A 124 -27.21 11.03 42.94
CA ASP A 124 -27.32 11.54 41.56
C ASP A 124 -25.98 11.57 40.79
N GLY A 125 -25.04 10.71 41.21
CA GLY A 125 -23.69 10.66 40.70
C GLY A 125 -23.55 9.78 39.46
N THR A 126 -22.48 10.03 38.71
CA THR A 126 -22.12 9.23 37.54
C THR A 126 -20.79 8.52 37.78
N ALA A 127 -20.77 7.20 37.56
CA ALA A 127 -19.54 6.43 37.43
C ALA A 127 -19.03 6.48 35.98
N ASP A 128 -17.75 6.80 35.81
CA ASP A 128 -17.02 6.57 34.57
C ASP A 128 -16.36 5.19 34.63
N LEU A 129 -16.78 4.32 33.72
CA LEU A 129 -16.28 2.97 33.58
C LEU A 129 -15.35 2.92 32.38
N VAL A 130 -14.08 2.58 32.63
CA VAL A 130 -13.06 2.54 31.59
C VAL A 130 -12.52 1.12 31.46
N GLY A 131 -12.80 0.51 30.31
CA GLY A 131 -12.20 -0.73 29.87
C GLY A 131 -10.90 -0.45 29.11
N THR A 132 -9.76 -0.78 29.70
CA THR A 132 -8.45 -0.69 29.05
C THR A 132 -8.12 -2.03 28.41
N VAL A 133 -8.03 -2.05 27.09
CA VAL A 133 -7.73 -3.25 26.30
C VAL A 133 -6.33 -3.13 25.72
N THR A 134 -5.45 -4.06 26.07
CA THR A 134 -4.09 -4.15 25.54
C THR A 134 -4.06 -5.06 24.31
N THR A 135 -3.47 -4.59 23.22
CA THR A 135 -3.39 -5.31 21.94
C THR A 135 -1.96 -5.36 21.40
N ASN A 136 -1.76 -6.21 20.39
CA ASN A 136 -0.47 -6.37 19.71
C ASN A 136 -0.07 -5.19 18.79
N GLY A 137 -0.78 -4.05 18.82
CA GLY A 137 -0.45 -2.86 18.04
C GLY A 137 -0.85 -2.94 16.57
N ARG A 138 -1.67 -3.91 16.18
CA ARG A 138 -2.06 -4.13 14.80
C ARG A 138 -3.38 -3.42 14.48
N PRO A 139 -3.58 -2.98 13.22
CA PRO A 139 -4.86 -2.39 12.85
C PRO A 139 -5.96 -3.45 12.83
N GLY A 140 -7.19 -3.05 13.15
CA GLY A 140 -8.35 -3.93 13.10
C GLY A 140 -9.56 -3.35 13.85
N THR A 141 -10.64 -4.11 13.87
CA THR A 141 -11.88 -3.72 14.56
C THR A 141 -12.08 -4.58 15.81
N LEU A 142 -12.23 -3.92 16.95
CA LEU A 142 -12.64 -4.55 18.20
C LEU A 142 -14.17 -4.51 18.29
N ALA A 143 -14.81 -5.65 18.48
CA ALA A 143 -16.25 -5.72 18.77
C ALA A 143 -16.46 -6.06 20.24
N TYR A 144 -17.24 -5.24 20.94
CA TYR A 144 -17.44 -5.39 22.38
C TYR A 144 -18.84 -4.97 22.82
N ARG A 145 -19.18 -5.30 24.06
CA ARG A 145 -20.39 -4.82 24.72
C ARG A 145 -20.18 -4.66 26.22
N TRP A 146 -20.99 -3.79 26.81
CA TRP A 146 -21.10 -3.60 28.24
C TRP A 146 -22.35 -4.29 28.77
N ILE A 147 -22.23 -4.91 29.94
CA ILE A 147 -23.35 -5.49 30.68
C ILE A 147 -23.31 -4.88 32.08
N ARG A 148 -24.44 -4.33 32.51
CA ARG A 148 -24.63 -3.70 33.82
C ARG A 148 -25.44 -4.63 34.71
N SER A 149 -25.19 -4.59 36.01
CA SER A 149 -25.93 -5.40 36.99
C SER A 149 -27.40 -5.03 37.15
N ASP A 150 -27.84 -3.90 36.59
CA ASP A 150 -29.25 -3.49 36.51
C ASP A 150 -30.04 -4.19 35.39
N GLY A 151 -29.40 -5.13 34.67
CA GLY A 151 -29.99 -5.87 33.56
C GLY A 151 -29.88 -5.15 32.21
N THR A 152 -29.30 -3.94 32.18
CA THR A 152 -29.07 -3.21 30.94
C THR A 152 -27.79 -3.71 30.26
N GLU A 153 -27.88 -3.99 28.97
CA GLU A 153 -26.73 -4.32 28.15
C GLU A 153 -26.63 -3.35 26.98
N SER A 154 -25.40 -2.96 26.62
CA SER A 154 -25.18 -2.22 25.39
C SER A 154 -25.38 -3.15 24.20
N GLY A 155 -25.74 -2.56 23.07
CA GLY A 155 -25.54 -3.19 21.77
C GLY A 155 -24.06 -3.52 21.54
N VAL A 156 -23.78 -4.23 20.45
CA VAL A 156 -22.40 -4.49 20.02
C VAL A 156 -21.79 -3.19 19.49
N LEU A 157 -20.83 -2.66 20.23
CA LEU A 157 -20.04 -1.49 19.88
C LEU A 157 -18.80 -1.93 19.10
N ARG A 158 -18.32 -1.06 18.22
CA ARG A 158 -17.14 -1.29 17.39
C ARG A 158 -16.14 -0.16 17.60
N GLU A 159 -14.89 -0.53 17.88
CA GLU A 159 -13.77 0.39 17.98
C GLU A 159 -12.77 0.06 16.87
N GLU A 160 -12.32 1.07 16.13
CA GLU A 160 -11.27 0.91 15.12
C GLU A 160 -9.90 1.23 15.70
N LEU A 161 -9.00 0.26 15.63
CA LEU A 161 -7.62 0.43 16.08
C LEU A 161 -6.73 0.74 14.88
N ALA A 162 -6.00 1.85 14.96
CA ALA A 162 -4.98 2.16 13.96
C ALA A 162 -3.71 1.34 14.18
N ARG A 163 -2.88 1.26 13.15
CA ARG A 163 -1.55 0.64 13.26
C ARG A 163 -0.73 1.35 14.34
N GLY A 164 -0.12 0.56 15.22
CA GLY A 164 0.69 1.04 16.35
C GLY A 164 -0.10 1.28 17.63
N GLN A 165 -1.44 1.27 17.60
CA GLN A 165 -2.25 1.43 18.81
C GLN A 165 -2.28 0.13 19.62
N ARG A 166 -1.61 0.14 20.77
CA ARG A 166 -1.50 -1.01 21.68
C ARG A 166 -2.48 -0.96 22.86
N GLU A 167 -3.16 0.17 23.04
CA GLU A 167 -4.10 0.40 24.13
C GLU A 167 -5.37 1.04 23.56
N ALA A 168 -6.53 0.48 23.90
CA ALA A 168 -7.83 1.03 23.55
C ALA A 168 -8.62 1.27 24.84
N ARG A 169 -9.25 2.44 24.95
CA ARG A 169 -10.05 2.84 26.12
C ARG A 169 -11.52 2.88 25.75
N LEU A 170 -12.25 1.91 26.26
CA LEU A 170 -13.68 1.77 26.05
C LEU A 170 -14.39 2.40 27.23
N ARG A 171 -15.20 3.43 27.00
CA ARG A 171 -15.85 4.18 28.09
C ARG A 171 -17.33 3.89 28.15
N LEU A 172 -17.86 3.85 29.38
CA LEU A 172 -19.27 3.80 29.68
C LEU A 172 -19.54 4.77 30.85
N LEU A 173 -20.45 5.71 30.63
CA LEU A 173 -20.95 6.57 31.71
C LEU A 173 -22.22 5.95 32.27
N TRP A 174 -22.27 5.77 33.58
CA TRP A 174 -23.41 5.21 34.28
C TRP A 174 -23.86 6.13 35.42
N THR A 175 -24.98 6.80 35.21
CA THR A 175 -25.65 7.63 36.23
C THR A 175 -26.58 6.81 37.10
N PHE A 176 -26.59 7.11 38.38
CA PHE A 176 -27.48 6.55 39.39
C PHE A 176 -28.39 7.65 39.92
N GLU A 177 -29.61 7.30 40.28
CA GLU A 177 -30.60 8.24 40.82
C GLU A 177 -31.31 7.58 42.01
N GLY A 178 -31.72 8.41 42.97
CA GLY A 178 -32.50 7.98 44.13
C GLY A 178 -31.68 7.58 45.35
N THR A 179 -32.36 7.36 46.47
CA THR A 179 -31.73 7.04 47.76
C THR A 179 -31.51 5.54 47.93
N GLY A 180 -30.39 5.15 48.53
CA GLY A 180 -30.09 3.76 48.86
C GLY A 180 -28.61 3.41 48.71
N ARG A 181 -28.29 2.17 49.04
CA ARG A 181 -26.95 1.61 48.90
C ARG A 181 -26.99 0.32 48.10
N TYR A 182 -26.21 0.26 47.03
CA TYR A 182 -26.19 -0.88 46.11
C TYR A 182 -24.77 -1.16 45.63
N GLU A 183 -24.41 -2.44 45.50
CA GLU A 183 -23.19 -2.83 44.79
C GLU A 183 -23.49 -2.94 43.28
N ALA A 184 -22.90 -2.04 42.50
CA ALA A 184 -22.98 -2.05 41.06
C ALA A 184 -21.84 -2.89 40.47
N THR A 185 -22.18 -3.74 39.49
CA THR A 185 -21.21 -4.52 38.74
C THR A 185 -21.32 -4.16 37.26
N ALA A 186 -20.17 -3.96 36.62
CA ALA A 186 -20.09 -3.74 35.20
C ALA A 186 -19.14 -4.76 34.58
N GLU A 187 -19.59 -5.38 33.50
CA GLU A 187 -18.87 -6.39 32.76
C GLU A 187 -18.62 -5.91 31.32
N LEU A 188 -17.36 -5.93 30.91
CA LEU A 188 -16.93 -5.73 29.54
C LEU A 188 -16.75 -7.08 28.87
N ARG A 189 -17.51 -7.35 27.80
CA ARG A 189 -17.33 -8.53 26.94
C ARG A 189 -16.79 -8.12 25.59
N ILE A 190 -15.58 -8.57 25.29
CA ILE A 190 -14.97 -8.49 23.96
C ILE A 190 -15.40 -9.74 23.20
N GLN A 191 -15.94 -9.55 22.00
CA GLN A 191 -16.42 -10.63 21.12
C GLN A 191 -15.42 -10.94 20.01
N SER A 192 -14.79 -9.91 19.45
CA SER A 192 -13.82 -10.01 18.35
C SER A 192 -12.64 -9.08 18.60
N PRO A 193 -11.40 -9.46 18.26
CA PRO A 193 -10.97 -10.68 17.54
C PRO A 193 -10.85 -11.94 18.40
N SER A 194 -10.91 -11.81 19.72
CA SER A 194 -10.86 -12.94 20.65
C SER A 194 -11.85 -12.72 21.79
N ALA A 195 -12.64 -13.72 22.12
CA ALA A 195 -13.59 -13.64 23.22
C ALA A 195 -12.86 -13.46 24.56
N ARG A 196 -13.12 -12.36 25.26
CA ARG A 196 -12.59 -12.07 26.60
C ARG A 196 -13.60 -11.31 27.43
N THR A 197 -13.57 -11.53 28.73
CA THR A 197 -14.45 -10.87 29.68
C THR A 197 -13.62 -10.25 30.80
N SER A 198 -14.02 -9.05 31.22
CA SER A 198 -13.44 -8.36 32.36
C SER A 198 -14.55 -7.69 33.15
N THR A 199 -14.45 -7.67 34.47
CA THR A 199 -15.51 -7.22 35.37
C THR A 199 -14.95 -6.29 36.42
N THR A 200 -15.68 -5.24 36.75
CA THR A 200 -15.40 -4.37 37.90
C THR A 200 -16.62 -4.23 38.78
N ARG A 201 -16.39 -3.91 40.06
CA ARG A 201 -17.43 -3.61 41.04
C ARG A 201 -17.16 -2.24 41.65
N PHE A 202 -18.24 -1.55 42.00
CA PHE A 202 -18.20 -0.27 42.68
C PHE A 202 -19.49 -0.09 43.49
N THR A 203 -19.50 0.84 44.43
CA THR A 203 -20.64 1.03 45.33
C THR A 203 -21.37 2.33 45.00
N TYR A 204 -22.69 2.28 44.94
CA TYR A 204 -23.53 3.47 45.06
C TYR A 204 -23.95 3.62 46.51
N ASP A 205 -23.77 4.80 47.09
CA ASP A 205 -24.17 5.11 48.47
C ASP A 205 -24.77 6.51 48.53
N CYS A 206 -26.08 6.57 48.80
CA CYS A 206 -26.84 7.79 49.00
C CYS A 206 -27.78 7.61 50.20
N SER A 207 -27.42 8.23 51.32
CA SER A 207 -28.12 8.20 52.61
C SER A 207 -28.85 9.50 52.90
#